data_AF-A0A212K6H6-F1
#
_entry.id   AF-A0A212K6H6-F1
#
_cell.length_a   1.000
_cell.length_b   1.000
_cell.length_c   1.000
_cell.angle_alpha   90.00
_cell.angle_beta   90.00
_cell.angle_gamma   90.00
#
_symmetry.space_group_name_H-M   'P 1'
#
loop_
_entity.id
_entity.type
_entity.pdbx_description
1 polymer ?
#
loop_
_entity_poly.entity_id
_entity_poly.type
_entity_poly.pdbx_seq_one_letter_code
_entity_poly.pdbx_strand_id
1 'polypeptide(L)'
;MGDVFTYLVDGTSGLAPGGVDGKALVTGVCSLGTPGKAYLLDKYSDIESMLGVGPLADRVKDMLATGGQSPVIVAVPVAGRPGGYISDPVCTGSKTGATVVGVPAQNASVVVKVTEAGPVGTAKVKVSLDGGQNYDAPEVSSTTLVLGETGVSLCFAAGATLDVDAEYRLTVRTAIGPVSRVGSAASPLLQVAGDVLAGAELMIQVVRAGGRNEGTYQLSTDGGDNYGKIRTIPVDGAVSAPEVGVAITFPEGEYAAGTTYECRLLPPVQTIVDVMEALEHPLSLYDVEFVYVVGPSDSVDWAAGQAKAVELWDEQKPTYFKFESRLPYDDEDLNDFTAYLLAERQNVAARFVQVCVQYGEVSDANGVRKLRSWGGLQAGRVVGIPVQRATGRVKDGPISQATLPTGWSAVQKTLEDAGYLTAKKYNGLNGVYWGDSRTLAEDTSDYRYEEVLRVVFKAIRKMRIAALASLYDEAGDPLRPTEDDGTAYLKANIENALDTMTTVRPKELAAHDVDIPSGQDIANNGIDVLPTLIGIPIIREIRLHAKYVYAGSRWDPRMDD
;
A
#
# COMPACT_ATOMS: atom_id res chain seq x y z
N MET A 1 -21.62 2.81 38.48
CA MET A 1 -20.43 2.56 39.32
C MET A 1 -19.32 3.39 38.70
N GLY A 2 -19.09 4.57 39.27
CA GLY A 2 -18.11 5.52 38.73
C GLY A 2 -16.72 5.19 39.24
N ASP A 3 -15.73 5.36 38.37
CA ASP A 3 -14.37 5.62 38.80
C ASP A 3 -13.64 6.51 37.78
N VAL A 4 -12.69 7.30 38.29
CA VAL A 4 -11.77 8.15 37.53
C VAL A 4 -10.37 7.65 37.86
N PHE A 5 -9.69 7.07 36.88
CA PHE A 5 -8.29 6.65 37.05
C PHE A 5 -7.34 7.75 36.58
N THR A 6 -6.56 8.29 37.50
CA THR A 6 -5.47 9.22 37.21
C THR A 6 -4.18 8.43 37.02
N TYR A 7 -3.68 8.37 35.79
CA TYR A 7 -2.34 7.87 35.49
C TYR A 7 -1.39 9.05 35.30
N LEU A 8 -0.38 9.14 36.17
CA LEU A 8 0.73 10.07 36.01
C LEU A 8 1.68 9.50 34.95
N VAL A 9 1.70 10.08 33.75
CA VAL A 9 2.72 9.81 32.73
C VAL A 9 3.75 10.93 32.81
N ASP A 10 4.95 10.57 33.25
CA ASP A 10 6.12 11.44 33.37
C ASP A 10 6.83 11.57 32.01
N GLY A 11 7.08 12.81 31.58
CA GLY A 11 8.27 13.18 30.79
C GLY A 11 8.24 13.17 29.25
N THR A 12 7.70 14.24 28.66
CA THR A 12 8.13 14.85 27.36
C THR A 12 7.79 14.14 26.03
N SER A 13 6.60 14.43 25.50
CA SER A 13 6.41 14.90 24.11
C SER A 13 4.97 15.44 24.01
N GLY A 14 4.77 16.59 23.37
CA GLY A 14 3.53 17.37 23.37
C GLY A 14 2.33 16.70 22.69
N LEU A 15 1.85 15.58 23.24
CA LEU A 15 0.68 14.85 22.77
C LEU A 15 -0.37 14.90 23.86
N ALA A 16 -1.23 15.91 23.82
CA ALA A 16 -2.50 15.83 24.54
C ALA A 16 -3.31 14.65 23.97
N PRO A 17 -3.83 13.73 24.81
CA PRO A 17 -4.93 12.87 24.42
C PRO A 17 -6.12 13.79 24.14
N GLY A 18 -6.46 14.01 22.87
CA GLY A 18 -7.51 14.97 22.47
C GLY A 18 -7.15 15.92 21.32
N GLY A 19 -5.92 15.88 20.79
CA GLY A 19 -5.62 16.58 19.53
C GLY A 19 -6.34 15.92 18.35
N VAL A 20 -7.32 16.60 17.76
CA VAL A 20 -8.08 16.17 16.57
C VAL A 20 -7.32 16.33 15.24
N ASP A 21 -6.02 16.65 15.32
CA ASP A 21 -5.16 16.86 14.17
C ASP A 21 -4.43 15.55 13.78
N GLY A 22 -4.98 14.87 12.77
CA GLY A 22 -4.26 14.19 11.68
C GLY A 22 -3.09 13.26 12.00
N LYS A 23 -3.19 12.42 13.03
CA LYS A 23 -2.17 11.39 13.27
C LYS A 23 -2.43 10.19 12.36
N ALA A 24 -1.42 9.77 11.62
CA ALA A 24 -1.44 8.53 10.84
C ALA A 24 -0.78 7.41 11.63
N LEU A 25 -1.41 6.24 11.65
CA LEU A 25 -0.77 5.00 12.09
C LEU A 25 -0.30 4.26 10.85
N VAL A 26 0.96 3.81 10.84
CA VAL A 26 1.52 3.00 9.77
C VAL A 26 2.03 1.68 10.34
N THR A 27 1.69 0.57 9.72
CA THR A 27 2.00 -0.76 10.23
C THR A 27 2.57 -1.67 9.15
N GLY A 28 3.54 -2.51 9.51
CA GLY A 28 4.21 -3.43 8.57
C GLY A 28 5.48 -4.03 9.16
N VAL A 29 6.22 -4.77 8.33
CA VAL A 29 7.43 -5.49 8.78
C VAL A 29 8.66 -4.58 8.82
N CYS A 30 9.46 -4.71 9.88
CA CYS A 30 10.80 -4.11 10.00
C CYS A 30 11.74 -5.03 10.80
N SER A 31 13.05 -4.79 10.73
CA SER A 31 14.06 -5.70 11.29
C SER A 31 14.39 -5.53 12.78
N LEU A 32 14.08 -4.38 13.41
CA LEU A 32 14.43 -4.12 14.82
C LEU A 32 13.23 -3.82 15.74
N GLY A 33 12.12 -3.35 15.20
CA GLY A 33 10.95 -2.97 15.98
C GLY A 33 10.26 -4.16 16.67
N THR A 34 9.60 -3.91 17.80
CA THR A 34 8.81 -4.92 18.51
C THR A 34 7.38 -4.98 17.95
N PRO A 35 6.90 -6.14 17.47
CA PRO A 35 5.54 -6.29 16.98
C PRO A 35 4.48 -5.77 17.96
N GLY A 36 3.50 -5.01 17.46
CA GLY A 36 2.41 -4.42 18.25
C GLY A 36 2.79 -3.22 19.14
N LYS A 37 4.07 -2.87 19.23
CA LYS A 37 4.52 -1.66 19.95
C LYS A 37 4.42 -0.44 19.06
N ALA A 38 3.82 0.63 19.57
CA ALA A 38 3.76 1.91 18.89
C ALA A 38 5.05 2.73 19.07
N TYR A 39 5.56 3.28 17.96
CA TYR A 39 6.71 4.17 17.90
C TYR A 39 6.28 5.52 17.32
N LEU A 40 6.40 6.59 18.11
CA LEU A 40 6.13 7.94 17.64
C LEU A 40 7.35 8.46 16.88
N LEU A 41 7.16 8.85 15.63
CA LEU A 41 8.23 9.26 14.73
C LEU A 41 7.91 10.60 14.08
N ASP A 42 8.94 11.42 13.94
CA ASP A 42 8.92 12.70 13.24
C ASP A 42 10.10 12.78 12.25
N LYS A 43 10.24 13.93 11.60
CA LYS A 43 11.29 14.17 10.59
C LYS A 43 12.73 14.07 11.14
N TYR A 44 12.92 14.18 12.45
CA TYR A 44 14.24 14.13 13.10
C TYR A 44 14.53 12.78 13.74
N SER A 45 13.56 11.86 13.72
CA SER A 45 13.69 10.53 14.29
C SER A 45 14.67 9.69 13.48
N ASP A 46 15.55 8.97 14.18
CA ASP A 46 16.47 8.03 13.55
C ASP A 46 15.76 6.71 13.26
N ILE A 47 15.20 6.62 12.06
CA ILE A 47 14.38 5.49 11.63
C ILE A 47 15.19 4.18 11.61
N GLU A 48 16.48 4.25 11.29
CA GLU A 48 17.33 3.07 11.17
C GLU A 48 17.66 2.47 12.54
N SER A 49 17.90 3.29 13.56
CA SER A 49 18.10 2.76 14.91
C SER A 49 16.80 2.29 15.57
N MET A 50 15.66 2.92 15.27
CA MET A 50 14.38 2.60 15.90
C MET A 50 13.66 1.41 15.25
N LEU A 51 13.67 1.32 13.92
CA LEU A 51 12.95 0.28 13.16
C LEU A 51 13.89 -0.65 12.38
N GLY A 52 15.13 -0.25 12.13
CA GLY A 52 16.04 -1.00 11.27
C GLY A 52 15.72 -0.80 9.79
N VAL A 53 15.69 -1.90 9.05
CA VAL A 53 15.36 -1.93 7.62
C VAL A 53 14.06 -2.71 7.38
N GLY A 54 13.53 -2.62 6.17
CA GLY A 54 12.34 -3.36 5.74
C GLY A 54 11.21 -2.46 5.23
N PRO A 55 10.10 -3.06 4.78
CA PRO A 55 8.99 -2.33 4.17
C PRO A 55 8.47 -1.17 5.03
N LEU A 56 8.26 -1.40 6.33
CA LEU A 56 7.76 -0.36 7.23
C LEU A 56 8.73 0.82 7.34
N ALA A 57 10.03 0.55 7.47
CA ALA A 57 11.06 1.59 7.57
C ALA A 57 11.10 2.43 6.28
N ASP A 58 11.03 1.79 5.11
CA ASP A 58 10.98 2.49 3.82
C ASP A 58 9.74 3.40 3.71
N ARG A 59 8.55 2.91 4.13
CA ARG A 59 7.32 3.72 4.04
C ARG A 59 7.24 4.84 5.05
N VAL A 60 7.78 4.64 6.25
CA VAL A 60 7.98 5.71 7.23
C VAL A 60 8.87 6.82 6.63
N LYS A 61 9.99 6.46 5.99
CA LYS A 61 10.88 7.43 5.30
C LYS A 61 10.12 8.17 4.19
N ASP A 62 9.35 7.47 3.36
CA ASP A 62 8.55 8.06 2.29
C ASP A 62 7.47 9.03 2.83
N MET A 63 6.80 8.64 3.93
CA MET A 63 5.79 9.47 4.59
C MET A 63 6.40 10.74 5.16
N LEU A 64 7.54 10.65 5.85
CA LEU A 64 8.24 11.81 6.40
C LEU A 64 8.79 12.74 5.31
N ALA A 65 9.20 12.19 4.17
CA ALA A 65 9.67 12.96 3.02
C ALA A 65 8.56 13.81 2.35
N THR A 66 7.32 13.34 2.41
CA THR A 66 6.16 13.97 1.75
C THR A 66 5.16 14.63 2.71
N GLY A 67 5.34 14.41 4.02
CA GLY A 67 4.50 14.86 5.12
C GLY A 67 4.54 16.35 5.49
N GLY A 68 5.20 17.18 4.67
CA GLY A 68 5.30 18.61 4.91
C GLY A 68 6.37 19.00 5.93
N GLN A 69 6.12 20.06 6.70
CA GLN A 69 7.14 20.67 7.57
C GLN A 69 7.37 19.89 8.88
N SER A 70 6.30 19.42 9.51
CA SER A 70 6.35 18.75 10.82
C SER A 70 5.45 17.50 10.85
N PRO A 71 5.66 16.50 9.98
CA PRO A 71 4.89 15.28 10.03
C PRO A 71 5.19 14.50 11.31
N VAL A 72 4.14 13.96 11.92
CA VAL A 72 4.22 13.04 13.05
C VAL A 72 3.40 11.81 12.71
N ILE A 73 4.01 10.63 12.83
CA ILE A 73 3.42 9.35 12.49
C ILE A 73 3.65 8.33 13.61
N VAL A 74 2.74 7.38 13.74
CA VAL A 74 2.85 6.28 14.69
C VAL A 74 3.16 5.01 13.91
N ALA A 75 4.39 4.51 13.99
CA ALA A 75 4.78 3.25 13.38
C ALA A 75 4.51 2.07 14.33
N VAL A 76 3.93 1.00 13.80
CA VAL A 76 3.62 -0.23 14.54
C VAL A 76 4.20 -1.43 13.77
N PRO A 77 5.31 -2.01 14.24
CA PRO A 77 5.88 -3.21 13.64
C PRO A 77 4.90 -4.39 13.69
N VAL A 78 5.00 -5.25 12.69
CA VAL A 78 4.25 -6.51 12.57
C VAL A 78 5.23 -7.65 12.35
N ALA A 79 4.87 -8.85 12.82
CA ALA A 79 5.64 -10.05 12.52
C ALA A 79 5.73 -10.29 11.00
N GLY A 80 6.95 -10.55 10.52
CA GLY A 80 7.21 -10.82 9.12
C GLY A 80 7.48 -12.29 8.85
N ARG A 81 7.14 -12.74 7.64
CA ARG A 81 7.49 -14.04 7.08
C ARG A 81 8.38 -13.84 5.86
N PRO A 82 9.20 -14.84 5.48
CA PRO A 82 9.96 -14.77 4.24
C PRO A 82 9.05 -14.42 3.07
N GLY A 83 9.51 -13.51 2.22
CA GLY A 83 8.82 -13.18 0.97
C GLY A 83 8.84 -14.35 -0.01
N GLY A 84 8.18 -14.15 -1.15
CA GLY A 84 8.02 -15.16 -2.17
C GLY A 84 6.65 -15.05 -2.82
N TYR A 85 6.48 -15.68 -3.97
CA TYR A 85 5.19 -15.77 -4.63
C TYR A 85 5.11 -16.98 -5.56
N ILE A 86 3.87 -17.31 -5.90
CA ILE A 86 3.51 -18.25 -6.96
C ILE A 86 2.58 -17.46 -7.89
N SER A 87 2.93 -17.33 -9.17
CA SER A 87 2.03 -16.70 -10.13
C SER A 87 0.87 -17.62 -10.48
N ASP A 88 -0.25 -17.03 -10.91
CA ASP A 88 -1.39 -17.80 -11.38
C ASP A 88 -1.02 -18.59 -12.65
N PRO A 89 -1.45 -19.86 -12.77
CA PRO A 89 -1.09 -20.68 -13.91
C PRO A 89 -1.78 -20.18 -15.18
N VAL A 90 -0.98 -19.81 -16.17
CA VAL A 90 -1.45 -19.42 -17.51
C VAL A 90 -1.52 -20.67 -18.38
N CYS A 91 -2.73 -21.00 -18.85
CA CYS A 91 -2.96 -22.12 -19.75
C CYS A 91 -3.01 -21.65 -21.21
N THR A 92 -2.31 -22.37 -22.08
CA THR A 92 -2.40 -22.24 -23.53
C THR A 92 -2.73 -23.60 -24.15
N GLY A 93 -3.41 -23.61 -25.30
CA GLY A 93 -3.77 -24.85 -26.00
C GLY A 93 -4.96 -25.63 -25.42
N SER A 94 -5.53 -25.17 -24.30
CA SER A 94 -6.75 -25.74 -23.71
C SER A 94 -7.62 -24.66 -23.05
N LYS A 95 -8.88 -25.01 -22.75
CA LYS A 95 -9.77 -24.23 -21.86
C LYS A 95 -9.82 -24.81 -20.44
N THR A 96 -9.19 -25.94 -20.20
CA THR A 96 -9.12 -26.57 -18.89
C THR A 96 -8.14 -25.78 -18.02
N GLY A 97 -8.67 -24.96 -17.11
CA GLY A 97 -7.87 -24.21 -16.15
C GLY A 97 -7.20 -25.11 -15.09
N ALA A 98 -6.27 -24.52 -14.36
CA ALA A 98 -5.63 -25.13 -13.19
C ALA A 98 -5.52 -24.08 -12.08
N THR A 99 -5.31 -24.53 -10.85
CA THR A 99 -4.97 -23.68 -9.71
C THR A 99 -3.66 -24.14 -9.09
N VAL A 100 -3.07 -23.35 -8.21
CA VAL A 100 -1.80 -23.68 -7.57
C VAL A 100 -1.96 -23.66 -6.05
N VAL A 101 -1.25 -24.56 -5.38
CA VAL A 101 -1.21 -24.61 -3.91
C VAL A 101 0.22 -24.92 -3.46
N GLY A 102 0.58 -24.46 -2.26
CA GLY A 102 1.86 -24.76 -1.64
C GLY A 102 2.58 -23.50 -1.16
N VAL A 103 3.84 -23.67 -0.77
CA VAL A 103 4.71 -22.60 -0.30
C VAL A 103 6.01 -22.68 -1.10
N PRO A 104 6.47 -21.56 -1.71
CA PRO A 104 7.72 -21.56 -2.47
C PRO A 104 8.91 -22.04 -1.64
N ALA A 105 9.52 -23.16 -2.04
CA ALA A 105 10.73 -23.71 -1.45
C ALA A 105 11.95 -23.55 -2.37
N GLN A 106 11.73 -23.47 -3.69
CA GLN A 106 12.79 -23.29 -4.68
C GLN A 106 12.29 -22.41 -5.84
N ASN A 107 13.16 -21.51 -6.32
CA ASN A 107 12.87 -20.71 -7.51
C ASN A 107 12.73 -21.62 -8.74
N ALA A 108 11.67 -21.43 -9.52
CA ALA A 108 11.46 -22.14 -10.76
C ALA A 108 10.64 -21.32 -11.75
N SER A 109 10.85 -21.57 -13.03
CA SER A 109 9.95 -21.13 -14.10
C SER A 109 9.32 -22.39 -14.67
N VAL A 110 8.09 -22.71 -14.23
CA VAL A 110 7.50 -24.01 -14.48
C VAL A 110 6.76 -24.03 -15.82
N VAL A 111 6.97 -25.10 -16.59
CA VAL A 111 6.15 -25.44 -17.75
C VAL A 111 5.68 -26.88 -17.62
N VAL A 112 4.38 -27.09 -17.48
CA VAL A 112 3.77 -28.42 -17.56
C VAL A 112 3.16 -28.57 -18.94
N LYS A 113 3.68 -29.53 -19.72
CA LYS A 113 3.21 -29.81 -21.08
C LYS A 113 2.49 -31.15 -21.15
N VAL A 114 1.29 -31.15 -21.70
CA VAL A 114 0.51 -32.37 -21.96
C VAL A 114 1.05 -33.05 -23.22
N THR A 115 1.54 -34.28 -23.07
CA THR A 115 2.11 -35.08 -24.16
C THR A 115 1.12 -36.08 -24.73
N GLU A 116 0.18 -36.57 -23.93
CA GLU A 116 -0.92 -37.42 -24.36
C GLU A 116 -2.23 -36.90 -23.74
N ALA A 117 -3.22 -36.60 -24.59
CA ALA A 117 -4.53 -36.12 -24.17
C ALA A 117 -5.33 -37.19 -23.40
N GLY A 118 -6.20 -36.74 -22.51
CA GLY A 118 -7.10 -37.63 -21.76
C GLY A 118 -7.60 -37.00 -20.46
N PRO A 119 -8.49 -37.70 -19.72
CA PRO A 119 -8.86 -37.27 -18.38
C PRO A 119 -7.65 -37.27 -17.44
N VAL A 120 -7.66 -36.36 -16.47
CA VAL A 120 -6.70 -36.35 -15.36
C VAL A 120 -6.66 -37.74 -14.70
N GLY A 121 -5.46 -38.28 -14.50
CA GLY A 121 -5.27 -39.68 -14.07
C GLY A 121 -4.94 -40.64 -15.22
N THR A 122 -5.05 -40.19 -16.47
CA THR A 122 -4.69 -40.99 -17.66
C THR A 122 -3.89 -40.20 -18.69
N ALA A 123 -4.15 -38.89 -18.84
CA ALA A 123 -3.33 -38.01 -19.66
C ALA A 123 -1.87 -38.04 -19.17
N LYS A 124 -0.92 -37.91 -20.09
CA LYS A 124 0.50 -37.80 -19.73
C LYS A 124 0.98 -36.36 -19.82
N VAL A 125 1.78 -35.98 -18.85
CA VAL A 125 2.39 -34.66 -18.74
C VAL A 125 3.90 -34.81 -18.55
N LYS A 126 4.64 -33.78 -18.94
CA LYS A 126 6.05 -33.63 -18.58
C LYS A 126 6.24 -32.26 -17.96
N VAL A 127 7.08 -32.19 -16.93
CA VAL A 127 7.33 -30.97 -16.16
C VAL A 127 8.72 -30.44 -16.51
N SER A 128 8.82 -29.13 -16.63
CA SER A 128 10.07 -28.38 -16.72
C SER A 128 10.09 -27.33 -15.61
N LEU A 129 11.23 -27.15 -14.95
CA LEU A 129 11.41 -26.14 -13.90
C LEU A 129 12.27 -24.95 -14.35
N ASP A 130 12.75 -24.96 -15.60
CA ASP A 130 13.70 -24.00 -16.17
C ASP A 130 13.15 -23.26 -17.40
N GLY A 131 11.83 -23.08 -17.46
CA GLY A 131 11.14 -22.33 -18.51
C GLY A 131 10.94 -23.12 -19.80
N GLY A 132 11.06 -24.45 -19.76
CA GLY A 132 10.89 -25.35 -20.90
C GLY A 132 12.19 -25.67 -21.62
N GLN A 133 13.36 -25.43 -21.02
CA GLN A 133 14.65 -25.80 -21.62
C GLN A 133 14.89 -27.30 -21.46
N ASN A 134 14.66 -27.83 -20.26
CA ASN A 134 14.75 -29.26 -19.96
C ASN A 134 13.41 -29.75 -19.39
N TYR A 135 13.04 -30.97 -19.79
CA TYR A 135 11.83 -31.63 -19.29
C TYR A 135 12.19 -32.97 -18.67
N ASP A 136 11.49 -33.29 -17.58
CA ASP A 136 11.51 -34.61 -16.99
C ASP A 136 10.83 -35.64 -17.89
N ALA A 137 10.99 -36.92 -17.51
CA ALA A 137 10.30 -38.01 -18.19
C ALA A 137 8.77 -37.86 -18.09
N PRO A 138 7.99 -38.19 -19.13
CA PRO A 138 6.54 -38.11 -19.06
C PRO A 138 5.97 -38.99 -17.96
N GLU A 139 5.08 -38.43 -17.15
CA GLU A 139 4.34 -39.10 -16.08
C GLU A 139 2.83 -38.97 -16.29
N VAL A 140 2.07 -39.80 -15.58
CA VAL A 140 0.59 -39.75 -15.62
C VAL A 140 0.12 -38.57 -14.78
N SER A 141 -0.73 -37.72 -15.35
CA SER A 141 -1.35 -36.58 -14.66
C SER A 141 -2.11 -37.03 -13.41
N SER A 142 -2.14 -36.18 -12.39
CA SER A 142 -2.93 -36.37 -11.17
C SER A 142 -3.75 -35.11 -10.88
N THR A 143 -4.74 -35.19 -9.99
CA THR A 143 -5.51 -34.00 -9.57
C THR A 143 -4.65 -32.97 -8.86
N THR A 144 -3.53 -33.41 -8.26
CA THR A 144 -2.55 -32.58 -7.58
C THR A 144 -1.17 -33.04 -8.02
N LEU A 145 -0.61 -32.34 -9.00
CA LEU A 145 0.68 -32.64 -9.61
C LEU A 145 1.77 -31.86 -8.88
N VAL A 146 2.69 -32.58 -8.22
CA VAL A 146 3.81 -31.97 -7.50
C VAL A 146 4.85 -31.45 -8.48
N LEU A 147 5.30 -30.21 -8.33
CA LEU A 147 6.22 -29.56 -9.26
C LEU A 147 7.67 -29.68 -8.75
N GLY A 148 8.17 -30.91 -8.66
CA GLY A 148 9.52 -31.20 -8.19
C GLY A 148 9.79 -30.70 -6.76
N GLU A 149 10.96 -30.12 -6.53
CA GLU A 149 11.39 -29.59 -5.22
C GLU A 149 10.91 -28.16 -4.94
N THR A 150 10.03 -27.60 -5.78
CA THR A 150 9.55 -26.21 -5.64
C THR A 150 8.66 -25.97 -4.42
N GLY A 151 8.14 -27.03 -3.78
CA GLY A 151 7.16 -26.93 -2.70
C GLY A 151 5.74 -26.57 -3.16
N VAL A 152 5.51 -26.52 -4.48
CA VAL A 152 4.25 -26.13 -5.12
C VAL A 152 3.65 -27.31 -5.88
N SER A 153 2.32 -27.38 -5.92
CA SER A 153 1.57 -28.33 -6.73
C SER A 153 0.60 -27.61 -7.66
N LEU A 154 0.48 -28.11 -8.89
CA LEU A 154 -0.55 -27.72 -9.85
C LEU A 154 -1.79 -28.59 -9.66
N CYS A 155 -2.93 -27.95 -9.44
CA CYS A 155 -4.20 -28.60 -9.13
C CYS A 155 -5.16 -28.51 -10.31
N PHE A 156 -5.68 -29.66 -10.74
CA PHE A 156 -6.72 -29.77 -11.75
C PHE A 156 -8.05 -30.14 -11.11
N ALA A 157 -9.16 -29.63 -11.67
CA ALA A 157 -10.49 -30.03 -11.23
C ALA A 157 -10.71 -31.54 -11.42
N ALA A 158 -11.43 -32.17 -10.49
CA ALA A 158 -11.75 -33.59 -10.59
C ALA A 158 -12.53 -33.88 -11.88
N GLY A 159 -12.07 -34.88 -12.65
CA GLY A 159 -12.69 -35.25 -13.94
C GLY A 159 -12.36 -34.32 -15.11
N ALA A 160 -11.48 -33.34 -14.94
CA ALA A 160 -11.01 -32.50 -16.04
C ALA A 160 -10.32 -33.34 -17.13
N THR A 161 -10.42 -32.88 -18.38
CA THR A 161 -9.73 -33.48 -19.53
C THR A 161 -8.64 -32.54 -20.01
N LEU A 162 -7.44 -33.07 -20.20
CA LEU A 162 -6.28 -32.35 -20.67
C LEU A 162 -6.12 -32.57 -22.18
N ASP A 163 -6.02 -31.47 -22.92
CA ASP A 163 -5.79 -31.50 -24.37
C ASP A 163 -4.31 -31.68 -24.68
N VAL A 164 -4.00 -32.42 -25.76
CA VAL A 164 -2.62 -32.59 -26.22
C VAL A 164 -2.04 -31.22 -26.58
N ASP A 165 -0.75 -31.04 -26.29
CA ASP A 165 -0.02 -29.78 -26.49
C ASP A 165 -0.50 -28.60 -25.63
N ALA A 166 -1.44 -28.82 -24.70
CA ALA A 166 -1.74 -27.82 -23.69
C ALA A 166 -0.52 -27.58 -22.81
N GLU A 167 -0.24 -26.30 -22.52
CA GLU A 167 0.86 -25.88 -21.68
C GLU A 167 0.35 -25.00 -20.54
N TYR A 168 0.74 -25.36 -19.32
CA TYR A 168 0.48 -24.59 -18.10
C TYR A 168 1.79 -23.98 -17.64
N ARG A 169 1.83 -22.66 -17.55
CA ARG A 169 3.01 -21.88 -17.18
C ARG A 169 2.74 -21.15 -15.88
N LEU A 170 3.66 -21.26 -14.93
CA LEU A 170 3.64 -20.48 -13.70
C LEU A 170 5.08 -20.22 -13.23
N THR A 171 5.22 -19.28 -12.32
CA THR A 171 6.49 -18.83 -11.78
C THR A 171 6.47 -19.01 -10.28
N VAL A 172 7.53 -19.64 -9.75
CA VAL A 172 7.75 -19.81 -8.31
C VAL A 172 8.97 -18.98 -7.93
N ARG A 173 8.80 -18.09 -6.95
CA ARG A 173 9.89 -17.29 -6.37
C ARG A 173 9.92 -17.41 -4.86
N THR A 174 11.13 -17.57 -4.31
CA THR A 174 11.40 -17.47 -2.87
C THR A 174 11.87 -16.06 -2.52
N ALA A 175 12.13 -15.78 -1.24
CA ALA A 175 12.60 -14.47 -0.79
C ALA A 175 13.89 -14.00 -1.51
N ILE A 176 14.77 -14.94 -1.84
CA ILE A 176 15.98 -14.70 -2.64
C ILE A 176 15.71 -15.23 -4.04
N GLY A 177 15.55 -14.34 -5.01
CA GLY A 177 15.29 -14.71 -6.40
C GLY A 177 16.44 -15.49 -7.06
N PRO A 178 16.23 -15.98 -8.29
CA PRO A 178 17.29 -16.66 -9.03
C PRO A 178 18.46 -15.72 -9.30
N VAL A 179 19.68 -16.21 -9.09
CA VAL A 179 20.90 -15.49 -9.47
C VAL A 179 21.12 -15.66 -10.96
N SER A 180 21.13 -14.55 -11.69
CA SER A 180 21.50 -14.52 -13.11
C SER A 180 22.86 -13.85 -13.30
N ARG A 181 23.46 -14.08 -14.48
CA ARG A 181 24.78 -13.56 -14.83
C ARG A 181 24.78 -13.05 -16.27
N VAL A 182 25.29 -11.85 -16.47
CA VAL A 182 25.56 -11.27 -17.79
C VAL A 182 27.08 -11.13 -17.96
N GLY A 183 27.58 -11.47 -19.14
CA GLY A 183 29.02 -11.49 -19.45
C GLY A 183 29.56 -12.92 -19.63
N SER A 184 30.75 -13.19 -19.08
CA SER A 184 31.44 -14.46 -19.34
C SER A 184 30.70 -15.65 -18.75
N ALA A 185 30.38 -16.63 -19.60
CA ALA A 185 29.73 -17.86 -19.16
C ALA A 185 30.64 -18.75 -18.28
N ALA A 186 31.95 -18.52 -18.34
CA ALA A 186 32.95 -19.28 -17.59
C ALA A 186 33.11 -18.82 -16.14
N SER A 187 32.75 -17.57 -15.81
CA SER A 187 32.82 -17.06 -14.42
C SER A 187 31.79 -17.79 -13.55
N PRO A 188 32.11 -18.49 -12.45
CA PRO A 188 31.12 -19.26 -11.68
C PRO A 188 29.87 -18.45 -11.29
N LEU A 189 28.70 -19.12 -11.17
CA LEU A 189 27.48 -18.47 -10.68
C LEU A 189 27.62 -18.22 -9.17
N LEU A 190 27.26 -17.01 -8.70
CA LEU A 190 27.28 -16.70 -7.28
C LEU A 190 26.13 -17.41 -6.56
N GLN A 191 26.31 -17.66 -5.27
CA GLN A 191 25.26 -18.16 -4.38
C GLN A 191 24.85 -17.03 -3.44
N VAL A 192 23.55 -16.91 -3.16
CA VAL A 192 23.01 -15.92 -2.24
C VAL A 192 22.13 -16.65 -1.22
N ALA A 193 22.37 -16.38 0.06
CA ALA A 193 21.65 -17.03 1.17
C ALA A 193 21.51 -16.06 2.35
N GLY A 194 20.51 -16.30 3.20
CA GLY A 194 20.25 -15.50 4.40
C GLY A 194 18.75 -15.21 4.57
N ASP A 195 18.44 -14.42 5.59
CA ASP A 195 17.08 -13.99 5.89
C ASP A 195 16.88 -12.57 5.36
N VAL A 196 16.10 -12.43 4.29
CA VAL A 196 15.89 -11.12 3.65
C VAL A 196 15.18 -10.17 4.60
N LEU A 197 15.84 -9.07 4.95
CA LEU A 197 15.30 -8.04 5.85
C LEU A 197 14.61 -6.90 5.08
N ALA A 198 15.01 -6.66 3.83
CA ALA A 198 14.46 -5.61 2.99
C ALA A 198 14.50 -6.00 1.51
N GLY A 199 13.52 -5.50 0.75
CA GLY A 199 13.50 -5.66 -0.70
C GLY A 199 14.66 -4.90 -1.34
N ALA A 200 15.31 -5.53 -2.33
CA ALA A 200 16.48 -4.98 -3.00
C ALA A 200 16.66 -5.60 -4.39
N GLU A 201 17.37 -4.88 -5.26
CA GLU A 201 17.86 -5.41 -6.53
C GLU A 201 19.38 -5.49 -6.44
N LEU A 202 19.90 -6.67 -6.10
CA LEU A 202 21.34 -6.86 -5.97
C LEU A 202 21.99 -6.88 -7.34
N MET A 203 23.01 -6.04 -7.51
CA MET A 203 23.88 -6.10 -8.67
C MET A 203 25.34 -6.15 -8.23
N ILE A 204 26.06 -7.18 -8.69
CA ILE A 204 27.48 -7.37 -8.40
C ILE A 204 28.24 -7.32 -9.70
N GLN A 205 29.19 -6.39 -9.81
CA GLN A 205 30.04 -6.28 -10.99
C GLN A 205 31.48 -6.64 -10.64
N VAL A 206 32.06 -7.58 -11.40
CA VAL A 206 33.49 -7.89 -11.35
C VAL A 206 34.23 -6.77 -12.08
N VAL A 207 35.08 -6.03 -11.35
CA VAL A 207 35.80 -4.86 -11.89
C VAL A 207 37.16 -5.28 -12.43
N ARG A 208 37.89 -6.10 -11.67
CA ARG A 208 39.17 -6.69 -12.09
C ARG A 208 39.04 -8.20 -12.10
N ALA A 209 39.51 -8.82 -13.18
CA ALA A 209 39.51 -10.26 -13.33
C ALA A 209 40.45 -10.95 -12.33
N GLY A 210 40.10 -12.16 -11.93
CA GLY A 210 40.88 -13.02 -11.05
C GLY A 210 40.00 -13.88 -10.14
N GLY A 211 40.59 -14.86 -9.47
CA GLY A 211 39.94 -15.64 -8.44
C GLY A 211 39.78 -14.91 -7.11
N ARG A 212 39.41 -15.66 -6.07
CA ARG A 212 39.37 -15.15 -4.69
C ARG A 212 40.74 -14.58 -4.29
N ASN A 213 40.75 -13.50 -3.52
CA ASN A 213 41.94 -12.73 -3.09
C ASN A 213 42.73 -12.02 -4.22
N GLU A 214 42.33 -12.14 -5.48
CA GLU A 214 43.01 -11.51 -6.63
C GLU A 214 42.09 -10.57 -7.42
N GLY A 215 40.88 -11.06 -7.77
CA GLY A 215 39.85 -10.30 -8.46
C GLY A 215 39.21 -9.24 -7.56
N THR A 216 38.55 -8.26 -8.16
CA THR A 216 37.81 -7.22 -7.43
C THR A 216 36.37 -7.11 -7.91
N TYR A 217 35.48 -6.70 -7.01
CA TYR A 217 34.06 -6.50 -7.29
C TYR A 217 33.56 -5.19 -6.67
N GLN A 218 32.38 -4.77 -7.12
CA GLN A 218 31.55 -3.76 -6.45
C GLN A 218 30.11 -4.27 -6.34
N LEU A 219 29.40 -3.86 -5.29
CA LEU A 219 28.03 -4.27 -4.98
C LEU A 219 27.10 -3.04 -5.01
N SER A 220 25.93 -3.24 -5.58
CA SER A 220 24.76 -2.35 -5.55
C SER A 220 23.57 -3.12 -4.98
N THR A 221 22.69 -2.41 -4.27
CA THR A 221 21.42 -2.92 -3.72
C THR A 221 20.19 -2.26 -4.37
N ASP A 222 20.42 -1.42 -5.38
CA ASP A 222 19.46 -0.62 -6.13
C ASP A 222 19.58 -0.82 -7.65
N GLY A 223 19.77 -2.07 -8.07
CA GLY A 223 19.72 -2.43 -9.49
C GLY A 223 20.88 -1.89 -10.34
N GLY A 224 21.97 -1.47 -9.71
CA GLY A 224 23.13 -0.89 -10.38
C GLY A 224 23.11 0.63 -10.51
N ASP A 225 22.11 1.32 -9.95
CA ASP A 225 22.07 2.79 -9.94
C ASP A 225 23.21 3.39 -9.13
N ASN A 226 23.50 2.81 -7.96
CA ASN A 226 24.61 3.22 -7.11
C ASN A 226 25.47 2.02 -6.70
N TYR A 227 26.77 2.10 -6.99
CA TYR A 227 27.74 1.10 -6.54
C TYR A 227 28.50 1.56 -5.30
N GLY A 228 28.66 0.63 -4.36
CA GLY A 228 29.59 0.78 -3.25
C GLY A 228 31.05 0.77 -3.69
N LYS A 229 31.96 0.88 -2.71
CA LYS A 229 33.40 0.86 -2.97
C LYS A 229 33.84 -0.46 -3.62
N ILE A 230 34.80 -0.37 -4.54
CA ILE A 230 35.48 -1.55 -5.10
C ILE A 230 36.23 -2.27 -3.97
N ARG A 231 36.02 -3.58 -3.87
CA ARG A 231 36.62 -4.47 -2.87
C ARG A 231 37.27 -5.67 -3.55
N THR A 232 38.29 -6.25 -2.95
CA THR A 232 38.83 -7.55 -3.37
C THR A 232 37.82 -8.66 -3.05
N ILE A 233 37.69 -9.64 -3.94
CA ILE A 233 36.92 -10.86 -3.65
C ILE A 233 37.55 -11.53 -2.43
N PRO A 234 36.81 -11.73 -1.32
CA PRO A 234 37.38 -12.28 -0.09
C PRO A 234 37.97 -13.68 -0.30
N VAL A 235 38.98 -14.04 0.50
CA VAL A 235 39.66 -15.34 0.41
C VAL A 235 38.74 -16.52 0.66
N ASP A 236 37.77 -16.37 1.57
CA ASP A 236 36.71 -17.33 1.84
C ASP A 236 35.54 -17.24 0.83
N GLY A 237 35.57 -16.23 -0.05
CA GLY A 237 34.53 -15.94 -1.02
C GLY A 237 33.26 -15.35 -0.42
N ALA A 238 33.23 -15.02 0.88
CA ALA A 238 32.01 -14.58 1.56
C ALA A 238 31.90 -13.06 1.62
N VAL A 239 30.82 -12.51 1.06
CA VAL A 239 30.50 -11.09 1.07
C VAL A 239 29.19 -10.88 1.82
N SER A 240 29.22 -10.05 2.87
CA SER A 240 28.02 -9.72 3.66
C SER A 240 27.34 -8.46 3.13
N ALA A 241 26.01 -8.50 3.05
CA ALA A 241 25.13 -7.37 2.74
C ALA A 241 24.09 -7.21 3.89
N PRO A 242 24.52 -6.76 5.08
CA PRO A 242 23.68 -6.71 6.28
C PRO A 242 22.47 -5.79 6.12
N GLU A 243 22.56 -4.75 5.29
CA GLU A 243 21.48 -3.81 4.97
C GLU A 243 20.25 -4.45 4.34
N VAL A 244 20.39 -5.67 3.81
CA VAL A 244 19.31 -6.46 3.19
C VAL A 244 19.21 -7.87 3.77
N GLY A 245 20.09 -8.23 4.72
CA GLY A 245 20.03 -9.50 5.47
C GLY A 245 20.65 -10.72 4.79
N VAL A 246 21.36 -10.55 3.68
CA VAL A 246 21.91 -11.68 2.91
C VAL A 246 23.44 -11.72 2.88
N ALA A 247 23.98 -12.90 2.60
CA ALA A 247 25.36 -13.14 2.27
C ALA A 247 25.45 -13.68 0.83
N ILE A 248 26.46 -13.18 0.10
CA ILE A 248 26.82 -13.64 -1.23
C ILE A 248 28.09 -14.48 -1.10
N THR A 249 28.09 -15.66 -1.71
CA THR A 249 29.26 -16.52 -1.81
C THR A 249 29.74 -16.56 -3.26
N PHE A 250 31.01 -16.21 -3.46
CA PHE A 250 31.77 -16.47 -4.69
C PHE A 250 32.33 -17.88 -4.58
N PRO A 251 31.85 -18.90 -5.33
CA PRO A 251 32.49 -20.21 -5.36
C PRO A 251 33.97 -20.11 -5.78
N GLU A 252 34.75 -21.17 -5.54
CA GLU A 252 36.10 -21.23 -6.10
C GLU A 252 36.04 -21.20 -7.64
N GLY A 253 36.92 -20.41 -8.25
CA GLY A 253 37.02 -20.26 -9.70
C GLY A 253 37.52 -18.88 -10.10
N GLU A 254 37.64 -18.68 -11.41
CA GLU A 254 38.11 -17.43 -12.03
C GLU A 254 36.94 -16.56 -12.46
N TYR A 255 37.01 -15.26 -12.17
CA TYR A 255 35.96 -14.30 -12.51
C TYR A 255 36.48 -13.31 -13.55
N ALA A 256 35.81 -13.24 -14.70
CA ALA A 256 36.18 -12.29 -15.76
C ALA A 256 35.70 -10.87 -15.44
N ALA A 257 36.54 -9.87 -15.72
CA ALA A 257 36.18 -8.46 -15.60
C ALA A 257 34.97 -8.12 -16.48
N GLY A 258 34.08 -7.28 -15.97
CA GLY A 258 32.84 -6.88 -16.62
C GLY A 258 31.68 -7.88 -16.45
N THR A 259 31.90 -9.06 -15.85
CA THR A 259 30.80 -9.97 -15.49
C THR A 259 29.91 -9.31 -14.43
N THR A 260 28.62 -9.24 -14.68
CA THR A 260 27.61 -8.77 -13.72
C THR A 260 26.73 -9.93 -13.27
N TYR A 261 26.34 -9.91 -12.00
CA TYR A 261 25.40 -10.83 -11.41
C TYR A 261 24.23 -10.06 -10.84
N GLU A 262 23.03 -10.59 -11.03
CA GLU A 262 21.78 -9.95 -10.65
C GLU A 262 20.94 -10.91 -9.81
N CYS A 263 20.37 -10.41 -8.72
CA CYS A 263 19.49 -11.18 -7.85
C CYS A 263 18.47 -10.24 -7.19
N ARG A 264 17.18 -10.49 -7.41
CA ARG A 264 16.10 -9.73 -6.75
C ARG A 264 15.81 -10.31 -5.38
N LEU A 265 15.77 -9.47 -4.36
CA LEU A 265 15.34 -9.82 -3.01
C LEU A 265 13.91 -9.35 -2.80
N LEU A 266 13.02 -10.28 -2.47
CA LEU A 266 11.64 -9.97 -2.11
C LEU A 266 11.57 -9.65 -0.61
N PRO A 267 10.98 -8.50 -0.23
CA PRO A 267 10.90 -8.13 1.17
C PRO A 267 10.09 -9.14 1.98
N PRO A 268 10.29 -9.19 3.31
CA PRO A 268 9.42 -9.97 4.17
C PRO A 268 7.99 -9.42 4.13
N VAL A 269 7.01 -10.32 4.28
CA VAL A 269 5.58 -10.01 4.18
C VAL A 269 4.87 -10.42 5.47
N GLN A 270 3.84 -9.66 5.85
CA GLN A 270 2.96 -9.95 6.97
C GLN A 270 1.72 -10.75 6.54
N THR A 271 0.97 -11.26 7.51
CA THR A 271 -0.41 -11.73 7.26
C THR A 271 -1.42 -10.77 7.85
N ILE A 272 -2.65 -10.79 7.33
CA ILE A 272 -3.73 -9.96 7.88
C ILE A 272 -4.01 -10.22 9.36
N VAL A 273 -3.86 -11.47 9.80
CA VAL A 273 -4.05 -11.85 11.20
C VAL A 273 -3.01 -11.17 12.09
N ASP A 274 -1.73 -11.28 11.70
CA ASP A 274 -0.63 -10.65 12.42
C ASP A 274 -0.77 -9.12 12.45
N VAL A 275 -1.29 -8.51 11.36
CA VAL A 275 -1.60 -7.07 11.30
C VAL A 275 -2.69 -6.69 12.29
N MET A 276 -3.83 -7.39 12.27
CA MET A 276 -4.95 -7.05 13.13
C MET A 276 -4.60 -7.20 14.61
N GLU A 277 -3.87 -8.26 14.99
CA GLU A 277 -3.35 -8.47 16.35
C GLU A 277 -2.40 -7.33 16.76
N ALA A 278 -1.44 -6.96 15.90
CA ALA A 278 -0.51 -5.87 16.19
C ALA A 278 -1.18 -4.50 16.36
N LEU A 279 -2.35 -4.31 15.74
CA LEU A 279 -3.09 -3.05 15.79
C LEU A 279 -3.97 -2.89 17.04
N GLU A 280 -4.34 -3.97 17.74
CA GLU A 280 -5.30 -3.93 18.85
C GLU A 280 -4.90 -2.92 19.93
N HIS A 281 -3.69 -3.06 20.48
CA HIS A 281 -3.22 -2.20 21.56
C HIS A 281 -2.99 -0.75 21.08
N PRO A 282 -2.28 -0.47 19.97
CA PRO A 282 -2.14 0.90 19.48
C PRO A 282 -3.46 1.62 19.22
N LEU A 283 -4.46 0.98 18.62
CA LEU A 283 -5.77 1.60 18.33
C LEU A 283 -6.63 1.81 19.60
N SER A 284 -6.33 1.09 20.68
CA SER A 284 -6.93 1.38 21.98
C SER A 284 -6.43 2.71 22.58
N LEU A 285 -5.18 3.09 22.27
CA LEU A 285 -4.48 4.24 22.84
C LEU A 285 -4.60 5.50 21.97
N TYR A 286 -4.50 5.34 20.65
CA TYR A 286 -4.40 6.45 19.72
C TYR A 286 -5.68 6.58 18.88
N ASP A 287 -6.28 7.77 18.90
CA ASP A 287 -7.27 8.16 17.90
C ASP A 287 -6.54 8.72 16.68
N VAL A 288 -6.64 8.00 15.55
CA VAL A 288 -5.85 8.24 14.34
C VAL A 288 -6.75 8.49 13.14
N GLU A 289 -6.33 9.42 12.28
CA GLU A 289 -7.09 9.79 11.09
C GLU A 289 -7.23 8.60 10.13
N PHE A 290 -6.14 7.86 9.92
CA PHE A 290 -6.11 6.65 9.12
C PHE A 290 -5.05 5.66 9.61
N VAL A 291 -5.25 4.39 9.24
CA VAL A 291 -4.29 3.30 9.38
C VAL A 291 -3.76 2.94 7.99
N TYR A 292 -2.45 2.90 7.82
CA TYR A 292 -1.79 2.48 6.60
C TYR A 292 -1.06 1.15 6.82
N VAL A 293 -1.52 0.11 6.14
CA VAL A 293 -0.92 -1.23 6.16
C VAL A 293 0.06 -1.33 5.00
N VAL A 294 1.33 -1.53 5.35
CA VAL A 294 2.46 -1.56 4.42
C VAL A 294 2.73 -2.97 3.95
N GLY A 295 2.82 -3.18 2.65
CA GLY A 295 3.08 -4.48 2.03
C GLY A 295 1.98 -4.93 1.07
N PRO A 296 2.21 -6.03 0.32
CA PRO A 296 1.22 -6.55 -0.61
C PRO A 296 -0.06 -6.96 0.15
N SER A 297 -1.20 -6.68 -0.47
CA SER A 297 -2.51 -7.06 0.04
C SER A 297 -3.49 -7.40 -1.07
N ASP A 298 -4.53 -8.12 -0.72
CA ASP A 298 -5.62 -8.58 -1.58
C ASP A 298 -7.00 -8.23 -1.01
N SER A 299 -8.05 -8.65 -1.70
CA SER A 299 -9.45 -8.40 -1.31
C SER A 299 -9.83 -8.95 0.07
N VAL A 300 -9.15 -9.98 0.57
CA VAL A 300 -9.37 -10.53 1.92
C VAL A 300 -8.81 -9.56 2.97
N ASP A 301 -7.60 -9.03 2.75
CA ASP A 301 -7.02 -7.99 3.61
C ASP A 301 -7.92 -6.75 3.67
N TRP A 302 -8.42 -6.32 2.51
CA TRP A 302 -9.25 -5.12 2.40
C TRP A 302 -10.58 -5.29 3.13
N ALA A 303 -11.20 -6.48 3.03
CA ALA A 303 -12.42 -6.80 3.77
C ALA A 303 -12.19 -6.78 5.29
N ALA A 304 -11.04 -7.28 5.76
CA ALA A 304 -10.68 -7.23 7.17
C ALA A 304 -10.46 -5.78 7.66
N GLY A 305 -9.77 -4.95 6.87
CA GLY A 305 -9.63 -3.52 7.15
C GLY A 305 -10.98 -2.79 7.20
N GLN A 306 -11.90 -3.10 6.29
CA GLN A 306 -13.25 -2.56 6.30
C GLN A 306 -14.02 -2.97 7.57
N ALA A 307 -13.95 -4.24 7.96
CA ALA A 307 -14.60 -4.74 9.17
C ALA A 307 -14.06 -4.02 10.42
N LYS A 308 -12.74 -3.88 10.53
CA LYS A 308 -12.12 -3.17 11.65
C LYS A 308 -12.47 -1.69 11.69
N ALA A 309 -12.54 -1.04 10.52
CA ALA A 309 -13.00 0.35 10.44
C ALA A 309 -14.45 0.53 10.90
N VAL A 310 -15.34 -0.43 10.61
CA VAL A 310 -16.74 -0.41 11.07
C VAL A 310 -16.82 -0.63 12.58
N GLU A 311 -16.05 -1.59 13.12
CA GLU A 311 -15.96 -1.80 14.58
C GLU A 311 -15.56 -0.51 15.30
N LEU A 312 -14.49 0.16 14.84
CA LEU A 312 -14.02 1.42 15.42
C LEU A 312 -15.01 2.58 15.22
N TRP A 313 -15.74 2.59 14.11
CA TRP A 313 -16.83 3.53 13.89
C TRP A 313 -17.93 3.37 14.94
N ASP A 314 -18.35 2.13 15.22
CA ASP A 314 -19.37 1.84 16.23
C ASP A 314 -18.89 2.21 17.64
N GLU A 315 -17.58 2.07 17.91
CA GLU A 315 -16.91 2.58 19.12
C GLU A 315 -16.73 4.11 19.15
N GLN A 316 -17.22 4.83 18.15
CA GLN A 316 -17.10 6.29 18.03
C GLN A 316 -15.65 6.80 17.86
N LYS A 317 -14.78 5.99 17.27
CA LYS A 317 -13.39 6.29 16.91
C LYS A 317 -13.18 6.13 15.40
N PRO A 318 -13.88 6.93 14.56
CA PRO A 318 -13.93 6.70 13.13
C PRO A 318 -12.55 6.85 12.47
N THR A 319 -12.07 5.77 11.85
CA THR A 319 -10.81 5.74 11.08
C THR A 319 -11.02 4.95 9.79
N TYR A 320 -10.08 5.06 8.84
CA TYR A 320 -10.12 4.34 7.58
C TYR A 320 -8.76 3.70 7.28
N PHE A 321 -8.77 2.65 6.47
CA PHE A 321 -7.59 1.86 6.17
C PHE A 321 -7.06 2.16 4.77
N LYS A 322 -5.75 2.18 4.65
CA LYS A 322 -5.01 2.24 3.39
C LYS A 322 -4.19 0.99 3.24
N PHE A 323 -4.23 0.42 2.05
CA PHE A 323 -3.46 -0.75 1.68
C PHE A 323 -2.68 -0.51 0.39
N GLU A 324 -1.80 -1.43 0.05
CA GLU A 324 -1.05 -1.44 -1.20
C GLU A 324 -1.31 -2.75 -1.94
N SER A 325 -1.38 -2.72 -3.26
CA SER A 325 -1.34 -3.98 -4.02
C SER A 325 0.06 -4.59 -3.99
N ARG A 326 0.15 -5.88 -4.33
CA ARG A 326 1.42 -6.46 -4.79
C ARG A 326 1.95 -5.71 -6.02
N LEU A 327 3.25 -5.88 -6.27
CA LEU A 327 3.87 -5.49 -7.54
C LEU A 327 3.59 -6.56 -8.62
N PRO A 328 3.73 -6.23 -9.92
CA PRO A 328 3.69 -7.24 -10.98
C PRO A 328 4.74 -8.33 -10.74
N TYR A 329 4.36 -9.57 -11.03
CA TYR A 329 5.27 -10.72 -11.00
C TYR A 329 6.16 -10.76 -12.24
N ASP A 330 7.22 -11.58 -12.19
CA ASP A 330 8.27 -11.60 -13.22
C ASP A 330 7.73 -12.03 -14.60
N ASP A 331 6.65 -12.81 -14.62
CA ASP A 331 5.97 -13.35 -15.80
C ASP A 331 4.72 -12.57 -16.22
N GLU A 332 4.45 -11.43 -15.59
CA GLU A 332 3.29 -10.58 -15.88
C GLU A 332 3.69 -9.30 -16.60
N ASP A 333 2.90 -8.91 -17.60
CA ASP A 333 2.93 -7.55 -18.14
C ASP A 333 1.96 -6.61 -17.39
N LEU A 334 1.90 -5.33 -17.80
CA LEU A 334 0.98 -4.37 -17.18
C LEU A 334 -0.51 -4.72 -17.40
N ASN A 335 -0.86 -5.40 -18.48
CA ASN A 335 -2.23 -5.83 -18.74
C ASN A 335 -2.61 -6.99 -17.83
N ASP A 336 -1.72 -7.98 -17.65
CA ASP A 336 -1.91 -9.10 -16.73
C ASP A 336 -2.09 -8.59 -15.30
N PHE A 337 -1.20 -7.69 -14.87
CA PHE A 337 -1.31 -7.04 -13.56
C PHE A 337 -2.62 -6.24 -13.41
N THR A 338 -3.04 -5.53 -14.46
CA THR A 338 -4.32 -4.80 -14.46
C THR A 338 -5.50 -5.75 -14.37
N ALA A 339 -5.48 -6.87 -15.09
CA ALA A 339 -6.52 -7.88 -15.05
C ALA A 339 -6.65 -8.51 -13.66
N TYR A 340 -5.53 -8.83 -13.01
CA TYR A 340 -5.48 -9.26 -11.62
C TYR A 340 -6.14 -8.25 -10.68
N LEU A 341 -5.75 -6.97 -10.75
CA LEU A 341 -6.34 -5.93 -9.90
C LEU A 341 -7.84 -5.77 -10.14
N LEU A 342 -8.31 -5.84 -11.38
CA LEU A 342 -9.74 -5.78 -11.68
C LEU A 342 -10.51 -6.99 -11.11
N ALA A 343 -9.90 -8.17 -11.08
CA ALA A 343 -10.47 -9.36 -10.45
C ALA A 343 -10.55 -9.18 -8.92
N GLU A 344 -9.48 -8.70 -8.27
CA GLU A 344 -9.49 -8.40 -6.83
C GLU A 344 -10.50 -7.32 -6.46
N ARG A 345 -10.71 -6.33 -7.33
CA ARG A 345 -11.73 -5.29 -7.11
C ARG A 345 -13.15 -5.84 -7.14
N GLN A 346 -13.36 -6.96 -7.84
CA GLN A 346 -14.69 -7.48 -8.11
C GLN A 346 -15.39 -7.86 -6.80
N ASN A 347 -16.64 -7.44 -6.64
CA ASN A 347 -17.48 -7.69 -5.46
C ASN A 347 -16.95 -7.09 -4.14
N VAL A 348 -15.94 -6.20 -4.17
CA VAL A 348 -15.51 -5.47 -2.97
C VAL A 348 -16.38 -4.21 -2.79
N ALA A 349 -16.96 -4.06 -1.60
CA ALA A 349 -17.68 -2.86 -1.18
C ALA A 349 -17.14 -2.38 0.17
N ALA A 350 -16.14 -1.51 0.13
CA ALA A 350 -15.40 -1.09 1.32
C ALA A 350 -15.23 0.44 1.36
N ARG A 351 -16.21 1.12 1.97
CA ARG A 351 -16.28 2.59 2.02
C ARG A 351 -15.20 3.26 2.87
N PHE A 352 -14.58 2.52 3.78
CA PHE A 352 -13.52 3.00 4.67
C PHE A 352 -12.16 2.37 4.32
N VAL A 353 -11.99 1.94 3.06
CA VAL A 353 -10.75 1.37 2.56
C VAL A 353 -10.30 2.07 1.29
N GLN A 354 -9.00 2.33 1.21
CA GLN A 354 -8.32 2.76 0.00
C GLN A 354 -7.20 1.79 -0.34
N VAL A 355 -6.92 1.61 -1.63
CA VAL A 355 -5.85 0.74 -2.09
C VAL A 355 -4.98 1.50 -3.09
N CYS A 356 -3.69 1.59 -2.78
CA CYS A 356 -2.68 2.17 -3.64
C CYS A 356 -2.08 1.09 -4.55
N VAL A 357 -2.34 1.23 -5.85
CA VAL A 357 -1.77 0.36 -6.90
C VAL A 357 -0.62 1.04 -7.63
N GLN A 358 -0.39 2.33 -7.37
CA GLN A 358 0.75 3.02 -7.94
C GLN A 358 2.04 2.48 -7.34
N TYR A 359 2.96 2.10 -8.23
CA TYR A 359 4.32 1.69 -7.88
C TYR A 359 5.33 2.31 -8.85
N GLY A 360 6.62 2.11 -8.59
CA GLY A 360 7.72 2.58 -9.43
C GLY A 360 9.00 2.74 -8.62
N GLU A 361 10.05 3.23 -9.26
CA GLU A 361 11.31 3.53 -8.56
C GLU A 361 11.14 4.76 -7.67
N VAL A 362 11.38 4.59 -6.37
CA VAL A 362 11.36 5.66 -5.37
C VAL A 362 12.78 5.93 -4.90
N SER A 363 13.17 7.20 -4.93
CA SER A 363 14.44 7.68 -4.40
C SER A 363 14.29 8.08 -2.94
N ASP A 364 15.16 7.57 -2.07
CA ASP A 364 15.28 8.06 -0.70
C ASP A 364 16.19 9.29 -0.59
N ALA A 365 16.32 9.83 0.63
CA ALA A 365 17.15 11.01 0.89
C ALA A 365 18.66 10.77 0.70
N ASN A 366 19.10 9.50 0.70
CA ASN A 366 20.48 9.10 0.46
C ASN A 366 20.77 8.84 -1.03
N GLY A 367 19.76 8.97 -1.90
CA GLY A 367 19.87 8.76 -3.33
C GLY A 367 19.70 7.29 -3.77
N VAL A 368 19.39 6.39 -2.84
CA VAL A 368 19.11 4.97 -3.15
C VAL A 368 17.75 4.88 -3.83
N ARG A 369 17.68 4.14 -4.94
CA ARG A 369 16.47 4.01 -5.77
C ARG A 369 15.94 2.59 -5.67
N LYS A 370 14.70 2.42 -5.23
CA LYS A 370 14.11 1.07 -5.09
C LYS A 370 12.77 0.99 -5.78
N LEU A 371 12.54 -0.08 -6.52
CA LEU A 371 11.22 -0.41 -7.03
C LEU A 371 10.28 -0.81 -5.89
N ARG A 372 9.31 0.04 -5.57
CA ARG A 372 8.31 -0.21 -4.52
C ARG A 372 6.98 0.48 -4.80
N SER A 373 5.96 0.17 -4.01
CA SER A 373 4.69 0.91 -4.07
C SER A 373 4.88 2.34 -3.57
N TRP A 374 4.03 3.25 -4.04
CA TRP A 374 4.05 4.66 -3.66
C TRP A 374 3.07 4.99 -2.53
N GLY A 375 2.49 3.97 -1.88
CA GLY A 375 1.56 4.16 -0.77
C GLY A 375 2.12 5.07 0.33
N GLY A 376 3.42 4.98 0.65
CA GLY A 376 4.06 5.83 1.65
C GLY A 376 4.14 7.30 1.22
N LEU A 377 4.41 7.55 -0.06
CA LEU A 377 4.40 8.91 -0.62
C LEU A 377 2.99 9.51 -0.64
N GLN A 378 1.96 8.71 -0.90
CA GLN A 378 0.56 9.14 -0.85
C GLN A 378 0.15 9.45 0.59
N ALA A 379 0.43 8.54 1.51
CA ALA A 379 0.07 8.66 2.91
C ALA A 379 0.77 9.86 3.56
N GLY A 380 2.05 10.09 3.26
CA GLY A 380 2.76 11.29 3.72
C GLY A 380 2.15 12.55 3.12
N ARG A 381 1.84 12.57 1.82
CA ARG A 381 1.16 13.72 1.20
C ARG A 381 -0.13 14.08 1.93
N VAL A 382 -0.92 13.08 2.34
CA VAL A 382 -2.18 13.26 3.08
C VAL A 382 -1.96 13.85 4.46
N VAL A 383 -0.94 13.36 5.20
CA VAL A 383 -0.52 13.94 6.49
C VAL A 383 -0.14 15.42 6.33
N GLY A 384 0.48 15.78 5.19
CA GLY A 384 0.94 17.14 4.92
C GLY A 384 -0.14 18.13 4.45
N ILE A 385 -1.38 17.71 4.23
CA ILE A 385 -2.45 18.58 3.71
C ILE A 385 -3.67 18.67 4.64
N PRO A 386 -4.41 19.80 4.63
CA PRO A 386 -5.68 19.93 5.36
C PRO A 386 -6.72 18.86 4.96
N VAL A 387 -7.63 18.51 5.88
CA VAL A 387 -8.57 17.37 5.74
C VAL A 387 -9.46 17.42 4.51
N GLN A 388 -9.94 18.60 4.14
CA GLN A 388 -10.83 18.84 3.00
C GLN A 388 -10.10 18.85 1.65
N ARG A 389 -8.77 18.83 1.65
CA ARG A 389 -8.00 18.99 0.42
C ARG A 389 -7.81 17.62 -0.24
N ALA A 390 -8.16 17.54 -1.52
CA ALA A 390 -7.85 16.40 -2.35
C ALA A 390 -6.33 16.24 -2.56
N THR A 391 -5.83 15.02 -2.39
CA THR A 391 -4.41 14.67 -2.55
C THR A 391 -3.90 14.92 -3.98
N GLY A 392 -4.77 14.77 -4.98
CA GLY A 392 -4.51 15.01 -6.41
C GLY A 392 -4.52 16.48 -6.85
N ARG A 393 -4.59 17.44 -5.92
CA ARG A 393 -4.63 18.88 -6.28
C ARG A 393 -3.38 19.30 -7.06
N VAL A 394 -3.56 19.72 -8.31
CA VAL A 394 -2.44 20.10 -9.20
C VAL A 394 -1.60 21.28 -8.68
N LYS A 395 -2.24 22.29 -8.09
CA LYS A 395 -1.56 23.48 -7.52
C LYS A 395 -0.55 23.14 -6.42
N ASP A 396 -0.71 21.95 -5.86
CA ASP A 396 -0.02 21.46 -4.69
C ASP A 396 1.32 20.78 -5.05
N GLY A 397 1.61 20.69 -6.36
CA GLY A 397 2.88 20.25 -6.94
C GLY A 397 2.89 18.79 -7.39
N PRO A 398 3.83 18.41 -8.26
CA PRO A 398 4.02 17.01 -8.67
C PRO A 398 4.70 16.19 -7.57
N ILE A 399 4.66 14.87 -7.73
CA ILE A 399 5.45 13.89 -6.99
C ILE A 399 6.88 13.92 -7.55
N SER A 400 7.85 14.29 -6.72
CA SER A 400 9.24 14.45 -7.14
C SER A 400 10.14 13.28 -6.74
N GLN A 401 9.68 12.44 -5.82
CA GLN A 401 10.46 11.37 -5.19
C GLN A 401 10.50 10.08 -6.03
N ALA A 402 9.72 9.99 -7.11
CA ALA A 402 9.52 8.71 -7.78
C ALA A 402 9.27 8.80 -9.29
N THR A 403 9.57 7.70 -9.99
CA THR A 403 9.44 7.56 -11.45
C THR A 403 8.48 6.46 -11.84
N LEU A 404 7.51 6.78 -12.70
CA LEU A 404 6.48 5.84 -13.15
C LEU A 404 7.09 4.67 -13.95
N PRO A 405 6.51 3.47 -13.86
CA PRO A 405 6.83 2.35 -14.73
C PRO A 405 6.57 2.69 -16.20
N THR A 406 7.40 2.13 -17.08
CA THR A 406 7.19 2.22 -18.54
C THR A 406 5.82 1.68 -18.92
N GLY A 407 5.07 2.40 -19.77
CA GLY A 407 3.75 1.98 -20.23
C GLY A 407 2.58 2.29 -19.28
N TRP A 408 2.83 2.79 -18.07
CA TRP A 408 1.79 3.03 -17.04
C TRP A 408 0.57 3.84 -17.52
N SER A 409 0.77 4.84 -18.38
CA SER A 409 -0.31 5.68 -18.89
C SER A 409 -1.38 4.92 -19.67
N ALA A 410 -1.07 3.72 -20.19
CA ALA A 410 -2.03 2.89 -20.91
C ALA A 410 -3.07 2.24 -19.99
N VAL A 411 -2.70 1.95 -18.74
CA VAL A 411 -3.56 1.22 -17.77
C VAL A 411 -4.11 2.11 -16.66
N GLN A 412 -3.49 3.27 -16.42
CA GLN A 412 -3.81 4.17 -15.31
C GLN A 412 -5.31 4.49 -15.20
N LYS A 413 -5.96 4.89 -16.30
CA LYS A 413 -7.37 5.31 -16.27
C LYS A 413 -8.30 4.17 -15.88
N THR A 414 -8.03 2.96 -16.38
CA THR A 414 -8.80 1.76 -16.04
C THR A 414 -8.73 1.47 -14.54
N LEU A 415 -7.54 1.57 -13.94
CA LEU A 415 -7.35 1.35 -12.51
C LEU A 415 -7.97 2.49 -11.66
N GLU A 416 -7.86 3.74 -12.10
CA GLU A 416 -8.50 4.88 -11.42
C GLU A 416 -10.03 4.79 -11.45
N ASP A 417 -10.61 4.35 -12.57
CA ASP A 417 -12.05 4.11 -12.72
C ASP A 417 -12.55 2.97 -11.82
N ALA A 418 -11.72 1.96 -11.61
CA ALA A 418 -11.97 0.88 -10.66
C ALA A 418 -11.91 1.35 -9.18
N GLY A 419 -11.48 2.58 -8.91
CA GLY A 419 -11.44 3.16 -7.57
C GLY A 419 -10.09 3.06 -6.87
N TYR A 420 -9.04 2.64 -7.57
CA TYR A 420 -7.70 2.57 -7.01
C TYR A 420 -6.99 3.92 -6.96
N LEU A 421 -6.10 4.10 -5.97
CA LEU A 421 -5.19 5.24 -5.94
C LEU A 421 -4.09 5.03 -6.96
N THR A 422 -4.02 5.93 -7.93
CA THR A 422 -3.05 5.93 -9.04
C THR A 422 -2.35 7.27 -9.12
N ALA A 423 -1.27 7.35 -9.90
CA ALA A 423 -0.66 8.61 -10.31
C ALA A 423 -0.69 8.75 -11.83
N LYS A 424 -0.80 9.99 -12.32
CA LYS A 424 -0.99 10.32 -13.74
C LYS A 424 -0.17 11.52 -14.18
N LYS A 425 -0.01 11.65 -15.49
CA LYS A 425 0.61 12.81 -16.15
C LYS A 425 -0.49 13.64 -16.82
N TYR A 426 -0.34 14.95 -16.79
CA TYR A 426 -1.21 15.87 -17.53
C TYR A 426 -0.49 16.40 -18.76
N ASN A 427 -1.15 16.36 -19.91
CA ASN A 427 -0.61 16.98 -21.12
C ASN A 427 -0.41 18.49 -20.89
N GLY A 428 0.80 18.98 -21.15
CA GLY A 428 1.18 20.38 -20.93
C GLY A 428 1.72 20.72 -19.54
N LEU A 429 1.79 19.76 -18.61
CA LEU A 429 2.49 19.91 -17.33
C LEU A 429 3.66 18.93 -17.24
N ASN A 430 4.76 19.40 -16.64
CA ASN A 430 5.90 18.55 -16.32
C ASN A 430 5.70 17.90 -14.95
N GLY A 431 5.91 16.60 -14.87
CA GLY A 431 5.84 15.84 -13.62
C GLY A 431 4.66 14.86 -13.54
N VAL A 432 4.62 14.14 -12.44
CA VAL A 432 3.60 13.13 -12.13
C VAL A 432 2.76 13.64 -10.97
N TYR A 433 1.45 13.45 -11.01
CA TYR A 433 0.52 13.93 -10.01
C TYR A 433 -0.34 12.79 -9.50
N TRP A 434 -0.78 12.88 -8.25
CA TRP A 434 -1.77 11.95 -7.74
C TRP A 434 -3.09 12.06 -8.53
N GLY A 435 -3.71 10.91 -8.75
CA GLY A 435 -5.06 10.80 -9.26
C GLY A 435 -6.12 11.18 -8.22
N ASP A 436 -7.35 10.77 -8.46
CA ASP A 436 -8.41 10.89 -7.47
C ASP A 436 -8.14 9.98 -6.26
N SER A 437 -8.35 10.51 -5.06
CA SER A 437 -8.23 9.76 -3.81
C SER A 437 -9.50 8.95 -3.52
N ARG A 438 -9.80 7.94 -4.35
CA ARG A 438 -11.01 7.13 -4.19
C ARG A 438 -10.89 6.10 -3.06
N THR A 439 -12.01 5.80 -2.42
CA THR A 439 -12.20 4.61 -1.59
C THR A 439 -12.78 3.48 -2.44
N LEU A 440 -12.81 2.27 -1.90
CA LEU A 440 -13.50 1.13 -2.53
C LEU A 440 -15.02 1.16 -2.29
N ALA A 441 -15.60 2.32 -1.97
CA ALA A 441 -17.04 2.49 -1.89
C ALA A 441 -17.72 2.28 -3.24
N GLU A 442 -19.01 1.95 -3.20
CA GLU A 442 -19.88 1.96 -4.37
C GLU A 442 -20.07 3.39 -4.91
N ASP A 443 -20.40 3.52 -6.20
CA ASP A 443 -20.51 4.81 -6.87
C ASP A 443 -21.64 5.71 -6.35
N THR A 444 -22.60 5.15 -5.62
CA THR A 444 -23.71 5.85 -4.97
C THR A 444 -23.37 6.34 -3.56
N SER A 445 -22.21 5.96 -3.00
CA SER A 445 -21.83 6.34 -1.64
C SER A 445 -21.35 7.79 -1.55
N ASP A 446 -21.68 8.47 -0.46
CA ASP A 446 -21.11 9.78 -0.13
C ASP A 446 -19.62 9.68 0.25
N TYR A 447 -19.16 8.50 0.67
CA TYR A 447 -17.81 8.25 1.17
C TYR A 447 -16.83 7.77 0.09
N ARG A 448 -17.08 8.13 -1.16
CA ARG A 448 -16.25 7.73 -2.32
C ARG A 448 -14.85 8.33 -2.32
N TYR A 449 -14.63 9.40 -1.57
CA TYR A 449 -13.40 10.16 -1.60
C TYR A 449 -12.80 10.35 -0.22
N GLU A 450 -11.48 10.24 -0.15
CA GLU A 450 -10.68 10.37 1.06
C GLU A 450 -10.93 11.68 1.80
N GLU A 451 -10.92 12.82 1.10
CA GLU A 451 -11.16 14.12 1.72
C GLU A 451 -12.54 14.23 2.39
N VAL A 452 -13.53 13.48 1.91
CA VAL A 452 -14.85 13.42 2.56
C VAL A 452 -14.76 12.63 3.86
N LEU A 453 -14.11 11.45 3.86
CA LEU A 453 -13.86 10.69 5.08
C LEU A 453 -13.13 11.53 6.12
N ARG A 454 -12.03 12.18 5.71
CA ARG A 454 -11.19 13.00 6.60
C ARG A 454 -11.98 14.12 7.25
N VAL A 455 -12.79 14.87 6.48
CA VAL A 455 -13.63 15.95 6.99
C VAL A 455 -14.71 15.42 7.93
N VAL A 456 -15.47 14.39 7.51
CA VAL A 456 -16.58 13.85 8.30
C VAL A 456 -16.07 13.23 9.60
N PHE A 457 -14.98 12.47 9.56
CA PHE A 457 -14.44 11.81 10.75
C PHE A 457 -13.87 12.82 11.74
N LYS A 458 -13.24 13.90 11.26
CA LYS A 458 -12.82 15.01 12.12
C LYS A 458 -14.02 15.71 12.76
N ALA A 459 -15.09 15.96 12.01
CA ALA A 459 -16.31 16.56 12.52
C ALA A 459 -16.97 15.68 13.60
N ILE A 460 -17.09 14.37 13.37
CA ILE A 460 -17.66 13.41 14.35
C ILE A 460 -16.88 13.44 15.67
N ARG A 461 -15.54 13.40 15.62
CA ARG A 461 -14.70 13.50 16.83
C ARG A 461 -14.97 14.77 17.61
N LYS A 462 -15.02 15.91 16.91
CA LYS A 462 -15.29 17.23 17.51
C LYS A 462 -16.68 17.29 18.14
N MET A 463 -17.72 16.90 17.40
CA MET A 463 -19.10 16.88 17.88
C MET A 463 -19.26 15.98 19.09
N ARG A 464 -18.66 14.79 19.07
CA ARG A 464 -18.71 13.86 20.19
C ARG A 464 -18.12 14.44 21.47
N ILE A 465 -16.91 15.00 21.39
CA ILE A 465 -16.25 15.61 22.56
C ILE A 465 -17.11 16.76 23.10
N ALA A 466 -17.69 17.58 22.22
CA ALA A 466 -18.55 18.68 22.62
C ALA A 466 -19.87 18.20 23.27
N ALA A 467 -20.51 17.19 22.68
CA ALA A 467 -21.77 16.64 23.19
C ALA A 467 -21.61 15.95 24.54
N LEU A 468 -20.46 15.31 24.81
CA LEU A 468 -20.18 14.66 26.09
C LEU A 468 -20.21 15.62 27.28
N ALA A 469 -19.95 16.91 27.06
CA ALA A 469 -20.01 17.92 28.12
C ALA A 469 -21.45 18.13 28.66
N SER A 470 -22.47 17.73 27.90
CA SER A 470 -23.89 17.84 28.28
C SER A 470 -24.48 16.51 28.81
N LEU A 471 -23.66 15.47 28.96
CA LEU A 471 -24.15 14.19 29.51
C LEU A 471 -24.47 14.36 31.00
N TYR A 472 -25.67 13.92 31.41
CA TYR A 472 -26.25 14.12 32.76
C TYR A 472 -26.59 15.56 33.14
N ASP A 473 -26.57 16.48 32.18
CA ASP A 473 -27.05 17.85 32.36
C ASP A 473 -28.59 17.89 32.37
N GLU A 474 -29.18 18.88 33.04
CA GLU A 474 -30.64 19.05 33.02
C GLU A 474 -31.11 19.59 31.66
N ALA A 475 -31.96 18.83 30.96
CA ALA A 475 -32.42 19.19 29.61
C ALA A 475 -33.25 20.50 29.52
N GLY A 476 -33.79 21.01 30.64
CA GLY A 476 -34.75 22.12 30.67
C GLY A 476 -36.19 21.67 30.38
N ASP A 477 -37.07 22.61 29.97
CA ASP A 477 -38.42 22.30 29.45
C ASP A 477 -38.33 22.11 27.92
N PRO A 478 -38.31 20.87 27.38
CA PRO A 478 -38.07 20.64 25.95
C PRO A 478 -39.22 21.12 25.06
N LEU A 479 -40.38 21.46 25.64
CA LEU A 479 -41.52 22.03 24.92
C LEU A 479 -41.51 23.55 24.90
N ARG A 480 -40.65 24.18 25.71
CA ARG A 480 -40.51 25.64 25.82
C ARG A 480 -39.04 26.04 25.89
N PRO A 481 -38.25 25.69 24.86
CA PRO A 481 -36.82 25.94 24.85
C PRO A 481 -36.49 27.41 25.06
N THR A 482 -35.62 27.70 26.02
CA THR A 482 -35.03 29.01 26.30
C THR A 482 -33.51 28.95 26.13
N GLU A 483 -32.84 30.11 26.08
CA GLU A 483 -31.38 30.17 25.91
C GLU A 483 -30.61 29.55 27.10
N ASP A 484 -31.25 29.40 28.26
CA ASP A 484 -30.66 28.82 29.47
C ASP A 484 -30.91 27.30 29.61
N ASP A 485 -31.58 26.66 28.64
CA ASP A 485 -31.91 25.22 28.70
C ASP A 485 -30.74 24.33 28.28
N GLY A 486 -30.59 23.16 28.92
CA GLY A 486 -29.52 22.21 28.62
C GLY A 486 -29.54 21.70 27.16
N THR A 487 -30.70 21.63 26.51
CA THR A 487 -30.79 21.33 25.07
C THR A 487 -30.22 22.43 24.18
N ALA A 488 -30.42 23.71 24.55
CA ALA A 488 -29.82 24.85 23.86
C ALA A 488 -28.30 24.89 24.09
N TYR A 489 -27.85 24.59 25.30
CA TYR A 489 -26.42 24.49 25.63
C TYR A 489 -25.72 23.35 24.86
N LEU A 490 -26.35 22.17 24.77
CA LEU A 490 -25.85 21.06 23.95
C LEU A 490 -25.69 21.47 22.48
N LYS A 491 -26.74 22.08 21.91
CA LYS A 491 -26.70 22.56 20.52
C LYS A 491 -25.55 23.56 20.32
N ALA A 492 -25.46 24.58 21.17
CA ALA A 492 -24.43 25.60 21.09
C ALA A 492 -23.00 25.01 21.20
N ASN A 493 -22.78 24.01 22.06
CA ASN A 493 -21.48 23.34 22.18
C ASN A 493 -21.08 22.61 20.88
N ILE A 494 -22.02 21.91 20.26
CA ILE A 494 -21.79 21.21 18.99
C ILE A 494 -21.51 22.22 17.86
N GLU A 495 -22.32 23.29 17.75
CA GLU A 495 -22.13 24.36 16.76
C GLU A 495 -20.76 25.04 16.93
N ASN A 496 -20.39 25.41 18.16
CA ASN A 496 -19.09 25.99 18.47
C ASN A 496 -17.92 25.07 18.07
N ALA A 497 -18.07 23.76 18.27
CA ALA A 497 -17.07 22.78 17.87
C ALA A 497 -16.93 22.70 16.34
N LEU A 498 -18.05 22.67 15.61
CA LEU A 498 -18.08 22.67 14.15
C LEU A 498 -17.62 24.01 13.55
N ASP A 499 -17.84 25.13 14.23
CA ASP A 499 -17.37 26.45 13.81
C ASP A 499 -15.85 26.53 13.70
N THR A 500 -15.12 25.74 14.50
CA THR A 500 -13.66 25.62 14.34
C THR A 500 -13.26 25.13 12.94
N MET A 501 -14.12 24.35 12.26
CA MET A 501 -13.90 23.84 10.91
C MET A 501 -14.40 24.80 9.81
N THR A 502 -15.35 25.69 10.11
CA THR A 502 -15.84 26.72 9.17
C THR A 502 -14.99 27.99 9.19
N THR A 503 -14.27 28.24 10.30
CA THR A 503 -13.47 29.45 10.54
C THR A 503 -11.98 29.27 10.24
N VAL A 504 -11.44 28.05 10.34
CA VAL A 504 -10.05 27.76 9.97
C VAL A 504 -9.72 28.19 8.53
N ARG A 505 -8.44 28.48 8.26
CA ARG A 505 -7.96 28.90 6.94
C ARG A 505 -6.85 27.95 6.47
N PRO A 506 -7.05 27.21 5.36
CA PRO A 506 -8.27 27.13 4.54
C PRO A 506 -9.45 26.47 5.26
N LYS A 507 -10.69 26.88 4.96
CA LYS A 507 -11.92 26.31 5.55
C LYS A 507 -12.02 24.81 5.29
N GLU A 508 -12.37 24.03 6.30
CA GLU A 508 -12.59 22.58 6.21
C GLU A 508 -14.04 22.24 5.88
N LEU A 509 -14.98 23.01 6.42
CA LEU A 509 -16.41 23.00 6.07
C LEU A 509 -16.82 24.35 5.47
N ALA A 510 -17.78 24.32 4.55
CA ALA A 510 -18.42 25.52 4.04
C ALA A 510 -19.36 26.12 5.11
N ALA A 511 -20.16 25.24 5.73
CA ALA A 511 -21.14 25.53 6.77
C ALA A 511 -21.55 24.22 7.48
N HIS A 512 -22.43 24.33 8.46
CA HIS A 512 -23.12 23.22 9.10
C HIS A 512 -24.50 23.68 9.57
N ASP A 513 -25.37 22.73 9.90
CA ASP A 513 -26.66 22.97 10.56
C ASP A 513 -26.86 21.91 11.64
N VAL A 514 -27.21 22.30 12.87
CA VAL A 514 -27.44 21.37 13.99
C VAL A 514 -28.89 21.47 14.39
N ASP A 515 -29.67 20.44 14.09
CA ASP A 515 -31.06 20.35 14.47
C ASP A 515 -31.27 19.44 15.68
N ILE A 516 -32.12 19.86 16.61
CA ILE A 516 -32.61 19.03 17.72
C ILE A 516 -34.13 19.02 17.59
N PRO A 517 -34.72 17.92 17.10
CA PRO A 517 -36.16 17.81 16.93
C PRO A 517 -36.92 18.09 18.23
N SER A 518 -38.00 18.88 18.16
CA SER A 518 -38.86 19.14 19.32
C SER A 518 -39.72 17.92 19.67
N GLY A 519 -40.09 17.79 20.95
CA GLY A 519 -41.09 16.79 21.39
C GLY A 519 -40.55 15.36 21.56
N GLN A 520 -39.23 15.20 21.65
CA GLN A 520 -38.59 13.93 21.96
C GLN A 520 -38.85 13.50 23.41
N ASP A 521 -38.94 12.20 23.65
CA ASP A 521 -39.00 11.63 25.00
C ASP A 521 -37.58 11.49 25.57
N ILE A 522 -36.99 12.62 25.96
CA ILE A 522 -35.59 12.71 26.41
C ILE A 522 -35.34 11.86 27.66
N ALA A 523 -36.32 11.82 28.56
CA ALA A 523 -36.19 11.12 29.83
C ALA A 523 -36.05 9.60 29.67
N ASN A 524 -36.73 9.00 28.70
CA ASN A 524 -36.70 7.55 28.49
C ASN A 524 -35.76 7.09 27.36
N ASN A 525 -35.61 7.91 26.31
CA ASN A 525 -34.91 7.50 25.08
C ASN A 525 -33.62 8.28 24.81
N GLY A 526 -33.31 9.30 25.62
CA GLY A 526 -32.22 10.22 25.34
C GLY A 526 -32.59 11.26 24.28
N ILE A 527 -31.59 12.02 23.84
CA ILE A 527 -31.77 13.13 22.90
C ILE A 527 -31.10 12.83 21.57
N ASP A 528 -31.88 12.94 20.50
CA ASP A 528 -31.42 12.89 19.12
C ASP A 528 -31.00 14.29 18.66
N VAL A 529 -29.80 14.37 18.09
CA VAL A 529 -29.24 15.55 17.44
C VAL A 529 -28.92 15.18 16.00
N LEU A 530 -29.37 16.01 15.05
CA LEU A 530 -29.29 15.76 13.61
C LEU A 530 -28.39 16.80 12.94
N PRO A 531 -27.05 16.62 12.98
CA PRO A 531 -26.13 17.53 12.32
C PRO A 531 -26.08 17.29 10.80
N THR A 532 -26.17 18.37 10.02
CA THR A 532 -25.88 18.40 8.60
C THR A 532 -24.52 19.07 8.37
N LEU A 533 -23.57 18.35 7.76
CA LEU A 533 -22.24 18.87 7.43
C LEU A 533 -22.18 19.32 5.97
N ILE A 534 -21.79 20.57 5.72
CA ILE A 534 -21.73 21.12 4.36
C ILE A 534 -20.26 21.24 3.94
N GLY A 535 -19.79 20.29 3.13
CA GLY A 535 -18.41 20.18 2.68
C GLY A 535 -17.98 21.23 1.63
N ILE A 536 -16.66 21.37 1.45
CA ILE A 536 -16.08 22.19 0.38
C ILE A 536 -16.06 21.40 -0.93
N PRO A 537 -16.63 21.90 -2.04
CA PRO A 537 -16.62 21.19 -3.31
C PRO A 537 -15.21 21.13 -3.93
N ILE A 538 -14.89 19.99 -4.56
CA ILE A 538 -13.63 19.76 -5.27
C ILE A 538 -13.88 19.72 -6.78
N ILE A 539 -13.11 20.52 -7.54
CA ILE A 539 -13.13 20.49 -9.00
C ILE A 539 -12.36 19.25 -9.47
N ARG A 540 -13.07 18.28 -10.05
CA ARG A 540 -12.48 17.05 -10.63
C ARG A 540 -12.35 17.09 -12.15
N GLU A 541 -13.21 17.87 -12.81
CA GLU A 541 -13.23 18.00 -14.26
C GLU A 541 -13.42 19.46 -14.68
N ILE A 542 -12.68 19.90 -15.71
CA ILE A 542 -12.80 21.23 -16.31
C ILE A 542 -13.04 21.01 -17.82
N ARG A 543 -14.14 21.57 -18.34
CA ARG A 543 -14.48 21.53 -19.76
C ARG A 543 -14.39 22.95 -20.35
N LEU A 544 -13.50 23.14 -21.32
CA LEU A 544 -13.31 24.43 -22.01
C LEU A 544 -13.97 24.38 -23.38
N HIS A 545 -14.97 25.25 -23.60
CA HIS A 545 -15.70 25.36 -24.86
C HIS A 545 -15.25 26.61 -25.62
N ALA A 546 -14.08 26.55 -26.26
CA ALA A 546 -13.52 27.66 -27.01
C ALA A 546 -14.31 27.92 -28.30
N LYS A 547 -14.65 29.19 -28.58
CA LYS A 547 -15.31 29.65 -29.80
C LYS A 547 -14.44 30.69 -30.50
N TYR A 548 -14.11 30.46 -31.77
CA TYR A 548 -13.47 31.47 -32.62
C TYR A 548 -14.55 32.31 -33.31
N VAL A 549 -14.39 33.63 -33.29
CA VAL A 549 -15.29 34.58 -33.93
C VAL A 549 -14.47 35.64 -34.64
N TYR A 550 -14.87 35.99 -35.86
CA TYR A 550 -14.25 37.10 -36.60
C TYR A 550 -14.67 38.46 -36.02
N ALA A 551 -13.70 39.36 -35.97
CA ALA A 551 -13.92 40.75 -35.57
C ALA A 551 -15.02 41.41 -36.42
N GLY A 552 -15.98 42.07 -35.77
CA GLY A 552 -17.10 42.77 -36.42
C GLY A 552 -18.23 41.85 -36.94
N SER A 553 -18.15 40.55 -36.71
CA SER A 553 -19.26 39.65 -37.04
C SER A 553 -20.40 39.77 -36.03
N ARG A 554 -21.60 39.30 -36.39
CA ARG A 554 -22.79 39.27 -35.51
C ARG A 554 -22.62 38.48 -34.21
N TRP A 555 -21.51 37.75 -34.06
CA TRP A 555 -21.21 36.92 -32.90
C TRP A 555 -20.03 37.48 -32.09
N ASP A 556 -19.45 38.60 -32.52
CA ASP A 556 -18.35 39.26 -31.85
C ASP A 556 -18.90 39.94 -30.59
N PRO A 557 -18.56 39.45 -29.39
CA PRO A 557 -19.16 39.95 -28.15
C PRO A 557 -18.80 41.40 -27.85
N ARG A 558 -17.82 41.98 -28.56
CA ARG A 558 -17.45 43.41 -28.44
C ARG A 558 -18.42 44.33 -29.19
N MET A 559 -19.33 43.76 -29.99
CA MET A 559 -20.37 44.50 -30.69
C MET A 559 -21.61 44.72 -29.82
N ASP A 560 -21.69 44.06 -28.65
CA ASP A 560 -22.83 44.11 -27.72
C ASP A 560 -22.68 45.21 -26.64
N ASP A 561 -21.79 46.19 -26.83
CA ASP A 561 -21.64 47.38 -25.97
C ASP A 561 -22.59 48.53 -26.37
#